data_AF-A0A1H6UA63-F1
#
_entry.id   AF-A0A1H6UA63-F1
#
_cell.length_a   1.000
_cell.length_b   1.000
_cell.length_c   1.000
_cell.angle_alpha   90.00
_cell.angle_beta   90.00
_cell.angle_gamma   90.00
#
_symmetry.space_group_name_H-M   'P 1'
#
loop_
_entity.id
_entity.type
_entity.pdbx_description
1 polymer ?
#
loop_
_entity_poly.entity_id
_entity_poly.type
_entity_poly.pdbx_seq_one_letter_code
_entity_poly.pdbx_strand_id
1 'polypeptide(L)'
;MNAKTDAPEARFDGLKWGLVFALVAVAVAGNGYFSDESLLYRVLGVVVVAVIAATIALRTAKGQKFLSMARDARAEIRKVIWPTRQETTQTTLIVLAAVFFMALLLWIIDSLLSWLLEGFIA
;
A
#
# COMPACT_ATOMS: atom_id res chain seq x y z
N MET A 1 37.41 9.19 -3.87
CA MET A 1 36.36 9.64 -2.93
C MET A 1 35.39 10.50 -3.73
N ASN A 2 34.22 9.94 -4.08
CA ASN A 2 33.27 10.59 -4.97
C ASN A 2 32.49 11.65 -4.20
N ALA A 3 32.62 12.90 -4.62
CA ALA A 3 31.97 14.04 -4.00
C ALA A 3 30.46 13.79 -3.91
N LYS A 4 29.94 13.78 -2.69
CA LYS A 4 28.51 14.06 -2.46
C LYS A 4 28.30 15.49 -2.94
N THR A 5 27.89 15.64 -4.19
CA THR A 5 27.31 16.87 -4.69
C THR A 5 25.94 16.95 -4.06
N ASP A 6 25.88 17.53 -2.86
CA ASP A 6 24.66 18.06 -2.29
C ASP A 6 24.16 19.13 -3.27
N ALA A 7 23.33 18.69 -4.22
CA ALA A 7 22.60 19.57 -5.11
C ALA A 7 21.82 20.53 -4.20
N PRO A 8 21.91 21.85 -4.41
CA PRO A 8 21.27 22.81 -3.52
C PRO A 8 19.80 22.45 -3.47
N GLU A 9 19.29 22.05 -2.29
CA GLU A 9 17.86 21.98 -2.07
C GLU A 9 17.32 23.34 -2.51
N ALA A 10 16.60 23.34 -3.63
CA ALA A 10 16.08 24.56 -4.20
C ALA A 10 15.28 25.22 -3.08
N ARG A 11 15.76 26.33 -2.54
CA ARG A 11 15.18 27.07 -1.40
C ARG A 11 13.67 27.33 -1.54
N PHE A 12 13.16 27.24 -2.77
CA PHE A 12 11.77 27.37 -3.15
C PHE A 12 10.94 26.07 -3.11
N ASP A 13 11.52 24.89 -2.95
CA ASP A 13 10.76 23.63 -2.84
C ASP A 13 10.00 23.54 -1.51
N GLY A 14 10.56 24.09 -0.43
CA GLY A 14 9.81 24.27 0.83
C GLY A 14 8.62 25.22 0.66
N LEU A 15 8.81 26.32 -0.09
CA LEU A 15 7.73 27.27 -0.39
C LEU A 15 6.64 26.66 -1.27
N LYS A 16 7.00 25.87 -2.29
CA LYS A 16 6.05 25.12 -3.12
C LYS A 16 5.24 24.11 -2.30
N TRP A 17 5.87 23.41 -1.36
CA TRP A 17 5.15 22.52 -0.44
C TRP A 17 4.20 23.28 0.48
N GLY A 18 4.60 24.44 1.00
CA GLY A 18 3.71 25.34 1.73
C GLY A 18 2.49 25.75 0.90
N LEU A 19 2.68 26.09 -0.37
CA LEU A 19 1.59 26.40 -1.31
C LEU A 19 0.67 25.20 -1.56
N VAL A 20 1.23 24.00 -1.73
CA VAL A 20 0.45 22.75 -1.89
C VAL A 20 -0.41 22.48 -0.66
N PHE A 21 0.14 22.59 0.55
CA PHE A 21 -0.63 22.44 1.78
C PHE A 21 -1.73 23.49 1.92
N ALA A 22 -1.43 24.75 1.56
CA ALA A 22 -2.44 25.82 1.56
C ALA A 22 -3.58 25.53 0.58
N LEU A 23 -3.27 25.09 -0.65
CA LEU A 23 -4.28 24.71 -1.65
C LEU A 23 -5.15 23.55 -1.17
N VAL A 24 -4.56 22.54 -0.54
CA VAL A 24 -5.32 21.41 0.03
C VAL A 24 -6.19 21.86 1.20
N ALA A 25 -5.69 22.70 2.09
CA ALA A 25 -6.47 23.26 3.19
C ALA A 25 -7.66 24.08 2.68
N VAL A 26 -7.47 24.89 1.64
CA VAL A 26 -8.54 25.63 0.96
C VAL A 26 -9.55 24.69 0.32
N ALA A 27 -9.11 23.60 -0.33
CA ALA A 27 -10.01 22.61 -0.90
C ALA A 27 -10.87 21.92 0.18
N VAL A 28 -10.27 21.55 1.32
CA VAL A 28 -10.99 20.91 2.44
C VAL A 28 -11.95 21.88 3.13
N ALA A 29 -11.51 23.10 3.42
CA ALA A 29 -12.35 24.13 4.03
C ALA A 29 -13.49 24.57 3.10
N GLY A 30 -13.20 24.79 1.82
CA GLY A 30 -14.20 25.09 0.78
C GLY A 30 -15.21 23.96 0.61
N ASN A 31 -14.76 22.71 0.69
CA ASN A 31 -15.63 21.54 0.68
C ASN A 31 -16.57 21.51 1.91
N GLY A 32 -16.13 21.97 3.08
CA GLY A 32 -16.97 22.12 4.26
C GLY A 32 -17.97 23.27 4.16
N TYR A 33 -17.59 24.40 3.55
CA TYR A 33 -18.41 25.61 3.46
C TYR A 33 -19.51 25.52 2.38
N PHE A 34 -19.21 24.87 1.24
CA PHE A 34 -20.19 24.59 0.18
C PHE A 34 -20.93 23.27 0.42
N SER A 35 -21.33 23.01 1.67
CA SER A 35 -22.06 21.79 2.04
C SER A 35 -23.53 21.80 1.64
N ASP A 36 -24.11 22.98 1.44
CA ASP A 36 -25.51 23.18 1.08
C ASP A 36 -25.76 23.33 -0.44
N GLU A 37 -24.72 23.30 -1.27
CA GLU A 37 -24.83 23.37 -2.73
C GLU A 37 -24.84 21.99 -3.43
N SER A 38 -25.19 21.98 -4.71
CA SER A 38 -25.16 20.80 -5.59
C SER A 38 -23.79 20.10 -5.59
N LEU A 39 -23.80 18.79 -5.33
CA LEU A 39 -22.62 17.90 -5.31
C LEU A 39 -21.70 18.07 -6.53
N LEU A 40 -22.26 18.37 -7.70
CA LEU A 40 -21.50 18.50 -8.95
C LEU A 40 -20.50 19.67 -8.92
N TYR A 41 -20.92 20.83 -8.46
CA TYR A 41 -20.06 22.02 -8.40
C TYR A 41 -18.94 21.85 -7.37
N ARG A 42 -19.25 21.22 -6.23
CA ARG A 42 -18.27 20.95 -5.18
C ARG A 42 -17.18 19.99 -5.64
N VAL A 43 -17.58 18.86 -6.26
CA VAL A 43 -16.65 17.86 -6.77
C VAL A 43 -15.77 18.45 -7.88
N LEU A 44 -16.34 19.22 -8.81
CA LEU A 44 -15.55 19.88 -9.86
C LEU A 44 -14.52 20.85 -9.28
N GLY A 45 -14.92 21.71 -8.33
CA GLY A 45 -14.00 22.65 -7.67
C GLY A 45 -12.85 21.94 -6.96
N VAL A 46 -13.14 20.89 -6.19
CA VAL A 46 -12.13 20.09 -5.49
C VAL A 46 -11.20 19.39 -6.48
N VAL A 47 -11.72 18.83 -7.57
CA VAL A 47 -10.92 18.18 -8.61
C VAL A 47 -9.98 19.18 -9.28
N VAL A 48 -10.45 20.39 -9.62
CA VAL A 48 -9.59 21.43 -10.23
C VAL A 48 -8.45 21.82 -9.29
N VAL A 49 -8.75 22.08 -8.01
CA VAL A 49 -7.72 22.43 -7.01
C VAL A 49 -6.74 21.27 -6.79
N ALA A 50 -7.22 20.03 -6.75
CA ALA A 50 -6.39 18.84 -6.63
C ALA A 50 -5.44 18.67 -7.82
N VAL A 51 -5.90 18.93 -9.05
CA VAL A 51 -5.07 18.87 -10.26
C VAL A 51 -3.98 19.96 -10.22
N ILE A 52 -4.31 21.17 -9.78
CA ILE A 52 -3.33 22.26 -9.65
C ILE A 52 -2.28 21.90 -8.56
N ALA A 53 -2.72 21.42 -7.41
CA ALA A 53 -1.82 20.99 -6.34
C ALA A 53 -0.90 19.83 -6.79
N ALA A 54 -1.45 18.85 -7.51
CA ALA A 54 -0.69 17.73 -8.04
C ALA A 54 0.36 18.16 -9.08
N THR A 55 0.01 19.06 -10.00
CA THR A 55 0.96 19.56 -11.01
C THR A 55 2.12 20.35 -10.38
N ILE A 56 1.85 21.13 -9.33
CA ILE A 56 2.89 21.84 -8.55
C ILE A 56 3.77 20.85 -7.78
N ALA A 57 3.16 19.85 -7.12
CA ALA A 57 3.88 18.84 -6.37
C ALA A 57 4.80 17.99 -7.28
N LEU A 58 4.33 17.58 -8.47
CA LEU A 58 5.11 16.79 -9.44
C LEU A 58 6.25 17.60 -10.07
N ARG A 59 6.15 18.93 -10.13
CA ARG A 59 7.22 19.84 -10.61
C ARG A 59 8.32 20.10 -9.54
N THR A 60 8.17 19.60 -8.32
CA THR A 60 9.11 19.77 -7.20
C THR A 60 10.22 18.70 -7.26
N ALA A 61 11.43 18.96 -6.74
CA ALA A 61 12.54 18.00 -6.81
C ALA A 61 12.20 16.67 -6.10
N LYS A 62 11.41 16.72 -5.02
CA LYS A 62 10.86 15.53 -4.35
C LYS A 62 9.88 14.75 -5.25
N GLY A 63 9.03 15.44 -6.01
CA GLY A 63 8.08 14.83 -6.94
C GLY A 63 8.77 14.12 -8.11
N GLN A 64 9.83 14.71 -8.67
CA GLN A 64 10.63 14.09 -9.73
C GLN A 64 11.38 12.83 -9.24
N LYS A 65 11.93 12.86 -8.01
CA LYS A 65 12.54 11.68 -7.36
C LYS A 65 11.52 10.56 -7.14
N PHE A 66 10.30 10.90 -6.73
CA PHE A 66 9.23 9.91 -6.58
C PHE A 66 8.85 9.28 -7.94
N LEU A 67 8.75 10.09 -9.00
CA LEU A 67 8.49 9.60 -10.35
C LEU A 67 9.60 8.67 -10.87
N SER A 68 10.87 8.99 -10.61
CA SER A 68 11.98 8.09 -10.98
C SER A 68 11.92 6.78 -10.19
N MET A 69 11.73 6.84 -8.87
CA MET A 69 11.55 5.64 -8.03
C MET A 69 10.37 4.78 -8.49
N ALA A 70 9.25 5.39 -8.87
CA ALA A 70 8.08 4.67 -9.39
C ALA A 70 8.38 4.00 -10.75
N ARG A 71 9.20 4.63 -11.60
CA ARG A 71 9.67 4.03 -12.86
C ARG A 71 10.60 2.85 -12.60
N ASP A 72 11.54 3.01 -11.66
CA ASP A 72 12.47 1.95 -11.27
C ASP A 72 11.72 0.77 -10.64
N ALA A 73 10.74 1.03 -9.78
CA ALA A 73 9.86 0.00 -9.20
C ALA A 73 9.07 -0.76 -10.28
N ARG A 74 8.57 -0.07 -11.32
CA ARG A 74 7.92 -0.74 -12.47
C ARG A 74 8.90 -1.62 -13.25
N ALA A 75 10.15 -1.19 -13.39
CA ALA A 75 11.19 -2.01 -14.02
C ALA A 75 11.51 -3.26 -13.19
N GLU A 76 11.48 -3.16 -11.86
CA GLU A 76 11.71 -4.28 -10.95
C GLU A 76 10.52 -5.26 -10.92
N ILE A 77 9.29 -4.76 -10.95
CA ILE A 77 8.08 -5.60 -11.05
C ILE A 77 8.11 -6.47 -12.32
N ARG A 78 8.73 -5.99 -13.41
CA ARG A 78 8.91 -6.79 -14.62
C ARG A 78 9.93 -7.92 -14.47
N LYS A 79 10.83 -7.83 -13.48
CA LYS A 79 11.76 -8.90 -13.12
C LYS A 79 11.13 -9.94 -12.19
N VAL A 80 9.94 -9.67 -11.66
CA VAL A 80 9.19 -10.66 -10.88
C VAL A 80 8.73 -11.75 -11.83
N ILE A 81 9.37 -12.90 -11.71
CA ILE A 81 8.96 -14.13 -12.38
C ILE A 81 7.70 -14.57 -11.66
N TRP A 82 6.55 -14.34 -12.29
CA TRP A 82 5.28 -14.81 -11.76
C TRP A 82 5.26 -16.34 -11.81
N PRO A 83 4.91 -17.00 -10.70
CA PRO A 83 4.94 -18.45 -10.63
C PRO A 83 3.96 -19.03 -11.65
N THR A 84 4.37 -20.13 -12.27
CA THR A 84 3.48 -20.86 -13.17
C THR A 84 2.35 -21.51 -12.37
N ARG A 85 1.22 -21.82 -13.03
CA ARG A 85 0.09 -22.52 -12.39
C ARG A 85 0.53 -23.85 -11.77
N GLN A 86 1.53 -24.50 -12.36
CA GLN A 86 2.06 -25.78 -11.89
C GLN A 86 2.85 -25.63 -10.59
N GLU A 87 3.76 -24.65 -10.49
CA GLU A 87 4.52 -24.36 -9.26
C GLU A 87 3.59 -23.97 -8.11
N THR A 88 2.61 -23.11 -8.39
CA THR A 88 1.63 -22.66 -7.39
C THR A 88 0.82 -23.83 -6.85
N THR A 89 0.39 -24.74 -7.73
CA THR A 89 -0.39 -25.92 -7.33
C THR A 89 0.47 -26.91 -6.55
N GLN A 90 1.73 -27.11 -6.94
CA GLN A 90 2.66 -27.99 -6.23
C GLN A 90 2.91 -27.50 -4.80
N THR A 91 3.22 -26.21 -4.61
CA THR A 91 3.41 -25.65 -3.26
C THR A 91 2.12 -25.73 -2.43
N THR A 92 0.96 -25.47 -3.04
CA THR A 92 -0.34 -25.58 -2.35
C THR A 92 -0.62 -27.03 -1.91
N LEU A 93 -0.35 -28.02 -2.77
CA LEU A 93 -0.51 -29.43 -2.44
C LEU A 93 0.44 -29.88 -1.31
N ILE A 94 1.69 -29.40 -1.30
CA ILE A 94 2.65 -29.68 -0.22
C ILE A 94 2.11 -29.12 1.11
N VAL A 95 1.63 -27.88 1.12
CA VAL A 95 1.05 -27.25 2.33
C VAL A 95 -0.21 -27.99 2.78
N LEU A 96 -1.11 -28.34 1.85
CA LEU A 96 -2.32 -29.13 2.14
C LEU A 96 -1.97 -30.48 2.77
N ALA A 97 -0.98 -31.19 2.24
CA ALA A 97 -0.54 -32.47 2.79
C ALA A 97 0.01 -32.31 4.21
N ALA A 98 0.81 -31.27 4.46
CA ALA A 98 1.35 -30.98 5.79
C ALA A 98 0.25 -30.64 6.81
N VAL A 99 -0.73 -29.81 6.41
CA VAL A 99 -1.89 -29.45 7.26
C VAL A 99 -2.76 -30.67 7.54
N PHE A 100 -3.04 -31.50 6.53
CA PHE A 100 -3.82 -32.73 6.70
C PHE A 100 -3.12 -33.71 7.64
N PHE A 101 -1.81 -33.88 7.49
CA PHE A 101 -1.01 -34.72 8.38
C PHE A 101 -1.09 -34.25 9.83
N MET A 102 -0.92 -32.93 10.08
CA MET A 102 -1.02 -32.40 11.44
C MET A 102 -2.43 -32.50 12.01
N ALA A 103 -3.46 -32.24 11.21
CA ALA A 103 -4.85 -32.38 11.64
C ALA A 103 -5.16 -33.83 12.05
N LEU A 104 -4.69 -34.81 11.28
CA LEU A 104 -4.85 -36.23 11.60
C LEU A 104 -4.09 -36.62 12.87
N LEU A 105 -2.85 -36.15 13.03
CA LEU A 105 -2.03 -36.41 14.21
C LEU A 105 -2.71 -35.87 15.47
N LEU A 106 -3.13 -34.60 15.45
CA LEU A 106 -3.85 -33.99 16.57
C LEU A 106 -5.13 -34.76 16.88
N TRP A 107 -5.94 -35.06 15.88
CA TRP A 107 -7.19 -35.83 16.07
C TRP A 107 -6.97 -37.18 16.77
N ILE A 108 -5.91 -37.90 16.43
CA ILE A 108 -5.55 -39.17 17.09
C ILE A 108 -5.21 -38.94 18.55
N ILE A 109 -4.37 -37.93 18.84
CA ILE A 109 -3.97 -37.62 20.22
C ILE A 109 -5.18 -37.19 21.05
N ASP A 110 -6.00 -36.28 20.53
CA ASP A 110 -7.20 -35.78 21.22
C ASP A 110 -8.19 -36.92 21.52
N SER A 111 -8.41 -37.82 20.56
CA SER A 111 -9.31 -38.97 20.74
C SER A 111 -8.76 -40.01 21.71
N LEU A 112 -7.43 -40.24 21.70
CA LEU A 112 -6.79 -41.16 22.63
C LEU A 112 -6.83 -40.60 24.06
N LEU A 113 -6.58 -39.30 24.20
CA LEU A 113 -6.60 -38.61 25.48
C LEU A 113 -8.02 -38.57 26.06
N SER A 114 -9.05 -38.29 25.24
CA SER A 114 -10.44 -38.34 25.70
C SER A 114 -10.86 -39.73 26.18
N TRP A 115 -10.51 -40.78 25.43
CA TRP A 115 -10.79 -42.17 25.84
C TRP A 115 -10.12 -42.53 27.17
N LEU A 116 -8.87 -42.11 27.36
CA LEU A 116 -8.12 -42.36 28.61
C LEU A 116 -8.74 -41.63 29.80
N LEU A 117 -9.19 -40.39 29.61
CA LEU A 117 -9.85 -39.59 30.65
C LEU A 117 -11.22 -40.16 31.01
N GLU A 118 -12.04 -40.52 30.03
CA GLU A 118 -13.34 -41.14 30.26
C GLU A 118 -13.20 -42.47 31.01
N GLY A 119 -12.22 -43.30 30.63
CA GLY A 119 -11.95 -44.57 31.30
C GLY A 119 -11.34 -44.44 32.71
N PHE A 120 -10.79 -43.28 33.09
CA PHE A 120 -10.25 -43.04 34.43
C PHE A 120 -11.28 -42.42 35.38
N ILE A 121 -12.26 -41.68 34.83
CA ILE A 121 -13.28 -40.97 35.61
C ILE A 121 -14.53 -41.85 35.84
N ALA A 122 -14.74 -42.89 35.02
CA ALA A 122 -15.77 -43.92 35.20
C ALA A 122 -15.25 -45.11 36.04
#